data_AF-A0A7S0B0W1-F1
#
_entry.id   AF-A0A7S0B0W1-F1
#
_cell.length_a   1.000
_cell.length_b   1.000
_cell.length_c   1.000
_cell.angle_alpha   90.00
_cell.angle_beta   90.00
_cell.angle_gamma   90.00
#
_symmetry.space_group_name_H-M   'P 1'
#
loop_
_entity.id
_entity.type
_entity.pdbx_description
1 polymer ?
#
loop_
_entity_poly.entity_id
_entity_poly.type
_entity_poly.pdbx_seq_one_letter_code
_entity_poly.pdbx_strand_id
1 'polypeptide(L)'
;ADEVYRSTYRRVLTRNRRYYERYPGDVRKVRDIVAYLEASGGVDLPGGGRLTARRFLALGLGLGSGGGLEEMHWLVESPFVEVAGGKEFDYRFLAKVAGMQSFDTNPIYWLLHESIYCGPATGASRWSAQRVLAEEPFCMAFDYHTALADPAEPPVMFTGEMVYPWFAEDFATLDGLREAAELLAAKDDWPALYDIESLRDTSVTVAAAVYYEDMYVELTFSQEVADLLGKNCKIWVTNALQHSGVRDDGANVLSTLMRMAKGEANIPS
;
A
#
# COMPACT_ATOMS: atom_id res chain seq x y z
N ALA A 1 -1.89 -9.95 -11.44
CA ALA A 1 -2.35 -9.15 -10.28
C ALA A 1 -2.47 -10.02 -9.03
N ASP A 2 -3.27 -11.10 -9.07
CA ASP A 2 -3.57 -11.90 -7.86
C ASP A 2 -2.33 -12.41 -7.12
N GLU A 3 -1.35 -12.94 -7.85
CA GLU A 3 -0.10 -13.42 -7.25
C GLU A 3 0.68 -12.30 -6.53
N VAL A 4 0.74 -11.11 -7.14
CA VAL A 4 1.36 -9.93 -6.53
C VAL A 4 0.66 -9.58 -5.23
N TYR A 5 -0.68 -9.50 -5.23
CA TYR A 5 -1.42 -9.19 -4.01
C TYR A 5 -1.32 -10.26 -2.93
N ARG A 6 -1.26 -11.55 -3.28
CA ARG A 6 -1.01 -12.60 -2.27
C ARG A 6 0.34 -12.41 -1.58
N SER A 7 1.36 -11.96 -2.32
CA SER A 7 2.68 -11.63 -1.73
C SER A 7 2.62 -10.34 -0.91
N THR A 8 2.07 -9.27 -1.45
CA THR A 8 2.04 -7.96 -0.77
C THR A 8 1.12 -7.94 0.45
N TYR A 9 -0.01 -8.66 0.47
CA TYR A 9 -0.80 -8.82 1.69
C TYR A 9 -0.01 -9.50 2.82
N ARG A 10 0.85 -10.49 2.51
CA ARG A 10 1.74 -11.10 3.52
C ARG A 10 2.79 -10.11 4.02
N ARG A 11 3.32 -9.25 3.14
CA ARG A 11 4.22 -8.15 3.52
C ARG A 11 3.52 -7.14 4.43
N VAL A 12 2.30 -6.75 4.10
CA VAL A 12 1.47 -5.86 4.92
C VAL A 12 1.18 -6.46 6.29
N LEU A 13 0.84 -7.75 6.39
CA LEU A 13 0.66 -8.42 7.69
C LEU A 13 1.95 -8.39 8.52
N THR A 14 3.10 -8.64 7.88
CA THR A 14 4.40 -8.56 8.54
C THR A 14 4.70 -7.15 9.03
N ARG A 15 4.36 -6.13 8.24
CA ARG A 15 4.56 -4.73 8.60
C ARG A 15 3.64 -4.28 9.74
N ASN A 16 2.38 -4.70 9.73
CA ASN A 16 1.45 -4.49 10.84
C ASN A 16 1.97 -5.09 12.15
N ARG A 17 2.46 -6.34 12.13
CA ARG A 17 3.06 -6.96 13.32
C ARG A 17 4.20 -6.11 13.88
N ARG A 18 5.11 -5.65 13.03
CA ARG A 18 6.22 -4.76 13.45
C ARG A 18 5.74 -3.43 14.01
N TYR A 19 4.69 -2.85 13.44
CA TYR A 19 4.07 -1.63 13.96
C TYR A 19 3.57 -1.84 15.40
N TYR A 20 2.80 -2.90 15.64
CA TYR A 20 2.25 -3.19 16.97
C TYR A 20 3.29 -3.73 17.97
N GLU A 21 4.33 -4.43 17.51
CA GLU A 21 5.48 -4.81 18.36
C GLU A 21 6.24 -3.57 18.84
N ARG A 22 6.40 -2.57 17.96
CA ARG A 22 7.08 -1.31 18.29
C ARG A 22 6.21 -0.40 19.16
N TYR A 23 4.90 -0.36 18.91
CA TYR A 23 3.95 0.48 19.64
C TYR A 23 2.75 -0.35 20.16
N PRO A 24 2.94 -1.19 21.20
CA PRO A 24 1.87 -2.05 21.70
C PRO A 24 0.63 -1.30 22.18
N GLY A 25 0.81 -0.07 22.69
CA GLY A 25 -0.29 0.79 23.15
C GLY A 25 -1.23 1.22 22.03
N ASP A 26 -0.79 1.16 20.77
CA ASP A 26 -1.60 1.59 19.64
C ASP A 26 -2.67 0.56 19.26
N VAL A 27 -2.55 -0.69 19.71
CA VAL A 27 -3.59 -1.72 19.52
C VAL A 27 -4.94 -1.20 20.00
N ARG A 28 -5.01 -0.69 21.23
CA ARG A 28 -6.25 -0.15 21.80
C ARG A 28 -6.70 1.13 21.11
N LYS A 29 -5.77 2.04 20.83
CA LYS A 29 -6.10 3.32 20.18
C LYS A 29 -6.70 3.11 18.78
N VAL A 30 -6.11 2.22 18.00
CA VAL A 30 -6.62 1.84 16.67
C VAL A 30 -8.00 1.19 16.78
N ARG A 31 -8.17 0.24 17.71
CA ARG A 31 -9.48 -0.38 17.97
C ARG A 31 -10.55 0.65 18.33
N ASP A 32 -10.23 1.61 19.21
CA ASP A 32 -11.15 2.67 19.61
C ASP A 32 -11.56 3.58 18.44
N ILE A 33 -10.62 3.91 17.55
CA ILE A 33 -10.90 4.67 16.31
C ILE A 33 -11.83 3.87 15.40
N VAL A 34 -11.47 2.61 15.10
CA VAL A 34 -12.23 1.76 14.18
C VAL A 34 -13.63 1.48 14.73
N ALA A 35 -13.78 1.19 16.03
CA ALA A 35 -15.06 0.97 16.68
C ALA A 35 -15.95 2.22 16.65
N TYR A 36 -15.38 3.41 16.87
CA TYR A 36 -16.12 4.67 16.76
C TYR A 36 -16.62 4.90 15.33
N LEU A 37 -15.76 4.70 14.33
CA LEU A 37 -16.10 4.87 12.93
C LEU A 37 -17.18 3.87 12.48
N GLU A 38 -17.07 2.62 12.91
CA GLU A 38 -18.07 1.59 12.62
C GLU A 38 -19.43 1.94 13.25
N ALA A 39 -19.46 2.31 14.54
CA ALA A 39 -20.69 2.65 15.24
C ALA A 39 -21.40 3.91 14.69
N SER A 40 -20.63 4.87 14.15
CA SER A 40 -21.15 6.12 13.58
C SER A 40 -21.49 6.03 12.08
N GLY A 41 -21.06 4.96 11.40
CA GLY A 41 -21.11 4.89 9.93
C GLY A 41 -20.11 5.82 9.24
N GLY A 42 -19.06 6.22 9.96
CA GLY A 42 -18.03 7.16 9.52
C GLY A 42 -18.40 8.63 9.71
N VAL A 43 -17.38 9.49 9.63
CA VAL A 43 -17.48 10.95 9.85
C VAL A 43 -17.03 11.72 8.61
N ASP A 44 -17.54 12.94 8.42
CA ASP A 44 -17.13 13.78 7.30
C ASP A 44 -15.70 14.28 7.46
N LEU A 45 -14.94 14.30 6.36
CA LEU A 45 -13.58 14.82 6.34
C LEU A 45 -13.53 16.28 5.87
N PRO A 46 -12.56 17.08 6.36
CA PRO A 46 -12.23 18.36 5.76
C PRO A 46 -11.88 18.18 4.28
N GLY A 47 -12.58 18.90 3.39
CA GLY A 47 -12.39 18.77 1.94
C GLY A 47 -13.34 17.79 1.24
N GLY A 48 -14.20 17.10 1.99
CA GLY A 48 -15.26 16.23 1.46
C GLY A 48 -14.94 14.73 1.60
N GLY A 49 -15.94 13.92 1.28
CA GLY A 49 -15.88 12.47 1.50
C GLY A 49 -16.01 12.11 2.99
N ARG A 50 -15.92 10.81 3.27
CA ARG A 50 -16.13 10.27 4.61
C ARG A 50 -14.94 9.46 5.07
N LEU A 51 -14.52 9.67 6.31
CA LEU A 51 -13.67 8.74 7.02
C LEU A 51 -14.54 7.61 7.56
N THR A 52 -14.50 6.45 6.90
CA THR A 52 -15.06 5.19 7.36
C THR A 52 -13.99 4.35 8.05
N ALA A 53 -14.37 3.27 8.74
CA ALA A 53 -13.42 2.33 9.32
C ALA A 53 -12.45 1.76 8.25
N ARG A 54 -12.97 1.32 7.11
CA ARG A 54 -12.17 0.82 5.98
C ARG A 54 -11.24 1.88 5.37
N ARG A 55 -11.69 3.14 5.24
CA ARG A 55 -10.83 4.24 4.76
C ARG A 55 -9.71 4.56 5.74
N PHE A 56 -9.99 4.52 7.05
CA PHE A 56 -8.97 4.66 8.07
C PHE A 56 -7.94 3.53 8.01
N LEU A 57 -8.38 2.27 7.83
CA LEU A 57 -7.48 1.12 7.71
C LEU A 57 -6.62 1.17 6.43
N ALA A 58 -7.08 1.86 5.38
CA ALA A 58 -6.28 2.12 4.18
C ALA A 58 -5.12 3.11 4.40
N LEU A 59 -5.02 3.78 5.55
CA LEU A 59 -3.84 4.57 5.92
C LEU A 59 -2.58 3.71 6.10
N GLY A 60 -2.73 2.39 6.22
CA GLY A 60 -1.57 1.50 6.29
C GLY A 60 -0.72 1.50 5.03
N LEU A 61 -1.18 2.11 3.92
CA LEU A 61 -0.31 2.53 2.82
C LEU A 61 0.94 3.22 3.36
N GLY A 62 0.86 4.08 4.38
CA GLY A 62 2.01 4.78 4.94
C GLY A 62 3.06 3.88 5.59
N LEU A 63 2.69 2.70 6.07
CA LEU A 63 3.57 1.81 6.85
C LEU A 63 4.79 1.31 6.08
N GLY A 64 4.73 1.26 4.74
CA GLY A 64 5.84 0.78 3.91
C GLY A 64 6.95 1.83 3.68
N SER A 65 6.80 3.04 4.21
CA SER A 65 7.86 4.05 4.19
C SER A 65 8.80 3.95 5.41
N GLY A 66 9.97 4.59 5.31
CA GLY A 66 11.00 4.57 6.36
C GLY A 66 10.51 5.09 7.72
N GLY A 67 9.79 6.21 7.73
CA GLY A 67 9.21 6.83 8.94
C GLY A 67 7.70 6.55 9.14
N GLY A 68 7.14 5.61 8.38
CA GLY A 68 5.70 5.38 8.36
C GLY A 68 5.13 4.86 9.68
N LEU A 69 5.92 4.11 10.44
CA LEU A 69 5.48 3.55 11.73
C LEU A 69 5.33 4.67 12.77
N GLU A 70 6.32 5.57 12.83
CA GLU A 70 6.29 6.76 13.67
C GLU A 70 5.12 7.65 13.27
N GLU A 71 4.95 7.94 11.97
CA GLU A 71 3.85 8.79 11.51
C GLU A 71 2.47 8.25 11.91
N MET A 72 2.27 6.92 11.80
CA MET A 72 1.04 6.28 12.25
C MET A 72 0.88 6.34 13.78
N HIS A 73 1.96 6.14 14.54
CA HIS A 73 1.94 6.26 16.00
C HIS A 73 1.50 7.67 16.45
N TRP A 74 2.10 8.70 15.86
CA TRP A 74 1.74 10.10 16.13
C TRP A 74 0.29 10.41 15.74
N LEU A 75 -0.18 9.86 14.62
CA LEU A 75 -1.56 10.05 14.17
C LEU A 75 -2.58 9.52 15.18
N VAL A 76 -2.34 8.32 15.72
CA VAL A 76 -3.30 7.65 16.61
C VAL A 76 -3.15 8.07 18.08
N GLU A 77 -2.17 8.91 18.43
CA GLU A 77 -1.85 9.26 19.81
C GLU A 77 -3.00 9.96 20.56
N SER A 78 -3.66 10.92 19.90
CA SER A 78 -4.77 11.70 20.48
C SER A 78 -5.82 12.04 19.41
N PRO A 79 -6.56 11.04 18.92
CA PRO A 79 -7.49 11.20 17.81
C PRO A 79 -8.79 11.89 18.23
N PHE A 80 -9.09 11.91 19.53
CA PHE A 80 -10.36 12.38 20.07
C PHE A 80 -10.22 13.59 21.00
N VAL A 81 -11.29 14.37 21.11
CA VAL A 81 -11.51 15.41 22.12
C VAL A 81 -12.79 15.14 22.89
N GLU A 82 -12.84 15.61 24.14
CA GLU A 82 -14.04 15.60 24.97
C GLU A 82 -14.85 16.89 24.71
N VAL A 83 -16.10 16.73 24.30
CA VAL A 83 -17.06 17.83 24.15
C VAL A 83 -18.28 17.59 25.05
N ALA A 84 -19.06 18.63 25.32
CA ALA A 84 -20.18 18.57 26.27
C ALA A 84 -21.25 17.55 25.83
N GLY A 85 -21.11 16.30 26.29
CA GLY A 85 -22.00 15.19 25.97
C GLY A 85 -21.31 13.93 25.42
N GLY A 86 -20.01 13.97 25.13
CA GLY A 86 -19.26 12.77 24.73
C GLY A 86 -17.96 13.05 23.99
N LYS A 87 -17.41 11.99 23.43
CA LYS A 87 -16.15 11.99 22.66
C LYS A 87 -16.43 12.21 21.17
N GLU A 88 -15.66 13.08 20.52
CA GLU A 88 -15.67 13.27 19.07
C GLU A 88 -14.24 13.30 18.50
N PHE A 89 -14.07 13.15 17.19
CA PHE A 89 -12.75 13.28 16.57
C PHE A 89 -12.25 14.72 16.64
N ASP A 90 -10.98 14.89 16.98
CA ASP A 90 -10.31 16.18 16.86
C ASP A 90 -10.25 16.60 15.39
N TYR A 91 -10.62 17.85 15.09
CA TYR A 91 -10.49 18.40 13.75
C TYR A 91 -9.06 18.27 13.18
N ARG A 92 -8.03 18.41 14.03
CA ARG A 92 -6.62 18.24 13.65
C ARG A 92 -6.32 16.82 13.18
N PHE A 93 -6.92 15.82 13.83
CA PHE A 93 -6.82 14.42 13.42
C PHE A 93 -7.47 14.24 12.05
N LEU A 94 -8.71 14.72 11.87
CA LEU A 94 -9.42 14.60 10.58
C LEU A 94 -8.67 15.31 9.43
N ALA A 95 -8.15 16.51 9.68
CA ALA A 95 -7.35 17.23 8.70
C ALA A 95 -6.06 16.50 8.33
N LYS A 96 -5.38 15.88 9.31
CA LYS A 96 -4.18 15.06 9.06
C LYS A 96 -4.53 13.81 8.25
N VAL A 97 -5.59 13.09 8.59
CA VAL A 97 -6.07 11.91 7.84
C VAL A 97 -6.38 12.28 6.38
N ALA A 98 -7.13 13.36 6.16
CA ALA A 98 -7.43 13.85 4.81
C ALA A 98 -6.15 14.17 4.01
N GLY A 99 -5.15 14.78 4.65
CA GLY A 99 -3.86 15.10 4.02
C GLY A 99 -2.96 13.89 3.74
N MET A 100 -3.18 12.75 4.40
CA MET A 100 -2.40 11.52 4.18
C MET A 100 -2.89 10.68 3.00
N GLN A 101 -4.10 10.95 2.48
CA GLN A 101 -4.70 10.17 1.39
C GLN A 101 -5.03 11.08 0.20
N SER A 102 -4.16 11.08 -0.81
CA SER A 102 -4.23 12.02 -1.93
C SER A 102 -5.02 11.51 -3.14
N PHE A 103 -5.87 10.50 -2.98
CA PHE A 103 -6.65 9.92 -4.09
C PHE A 103 -7.63 10.93 -4.71
N ASP A 104 -8.18 11.84 -3.91
CA ASP A 104 -9.11 12.88 -4.38
C ASP A 104 -8.49 13.82 -5.42
N THR A 105 -7.17 14.07 -5.33
CA THR A 105 -6.43 14.93 -6.26
C THR A 105 -5.63 14.15 -7.30
N ASN A 106 -5.47 12.83 -7.13
CA ASN A 106 -4.68 11.96 -8.00
C ASN A 106 -5.50 10.72 -8.43
N PRO A 107 -6.67 10.89 -9.05
CA PRO A 107 -7.59 9.78 -9.33
C PRO A 107 -7.02 8.74 -10.30
N ILE A 108 -6.07 9.12 -11.16
CA ILE A 108 -5.40 8.18 -12.09
C ILE A 108 -4.71 7.06 -11.31
N TYR A 109 -4.16 7.36 -10.13
CA TYR A 109 -3.49 6.36 -9.31
C TYR A 109 -4.48 5.26 -8.89
N TRP A 110 -5.73 5.60 -8.54
CA TRP A 110 -6.78 4.63 -8.24
C TRP A 110 -7.26 3.89 -9.50
N LEU A 111 -7.56 4.63 -10.58
CA LEU A 111 -8.13 4.09 -11.81
C LEU A 111 -7.23 3.07 -12.51
N LEU A 112 -5.93 3.34 -12.57
CA LEU A 112 -4.97 2.54 -13.32
C LEU A 112 -4.08 1.66 -12.43
N HIS A 113 -4.29 1.67 -11.12
CA HIS A 113 -3.42 0.97 -10.17
C HIS A 113 -3.13 -0.49 -10.56
N GLU A 114 -4.18 -1.26 -10.84
CA GLU A 114 -4.05 -2.69 -11.16
C GLU A 114 -3.74 -2.95 -12.63
N SER A 115 -3.87 -1.93 -13.50
CA SER A 115 -3.67 -2.09 -14.96
C SER A 115 -2.23 -2.47 -15.31
N ILE A 116 -1.26 -2.14 -14.44
CA ILE A 116 0.15 -2.52 -14.59
C ILE A 116 0.38 -4.03 -14.48
N TYR A 117 -0.61 -4.79 -14.01
CA TYR A 117 -0.56 -6.25 -13.92
C TYR A 117 -1.41 -6.96 -14.99
N CYS A 118 -2.07 -6.20 -15.85
CA CYS A 118 -2.94 -6.70 -16.90
C CYS A 118 -2.17 -6.88 -18.21
N GLY A 119 -2.51 -7.93 -18.95
CA GLY A 119 -1.90 -8.25 -20.23
C GLY A 119 -2.53 -9.52 -20.82
N PRO A 120 -2.07 -9.99 -22.00
CA PRO A 120 -2.71 -11.09 -22.71
C PRO A 120 -2.79 -12.40 -21.89
N ALA A 121 -1.81 -12.64 -21.01
CA ALA A 121 -1.76 -13.83 -20.18
C ALA A 121 -2.54 -13.70 -18.86
N THR A 122 -2.76 -12.48 -18.36
CA THR A 122 -3.39 -12.23 -17.05
C THR A 122 -4.81 -11.68 -17.15
N GLY A 123 -5.16 -11.06 -18.28
CA GLY A 123 -6.47 -10.48 -18.57
C GLY A 123 -6.86 -9.34 -17.63
N ALA A 124 -8.17 -9.23 -17.40
CA ALA A 124 -8.77 -8.20 -16.56
C ALA A 124 -8.38 -8.30 -15.08
N SER A 125 -8.14 -7.16 -14.43
CA SER A 125 -7.79 -7.14 -13.02
C SER A 125 -8.96 -7.54 -12.14
N ARG A 126 -10.18 -7.11 -12.49
CA ARG A 126 -11.47 -7.34 -11.81
C ARG A 126 -11.47 -7.01 -10.31
N TRP A 127 -10.72 -5.99 -9.90
CA TRP A 127 -10.47 -5.67 -8.47
C TRP A 127 -9.73 -6.81 -7.77
N SER A 128 -8.53 -7.11 -8.27
CA SER A 128 -7.68 -8.21 -7.80
C SER A 128 -7.35 -8.10 -6.31
N ALA A 129 -7.02 -6.90 -5.83
CA ALA A 129 -6.73 -6.66 -4.42
C ALA A 129 -7.93 -7.04 -3.52
N GLN A 130 -9.16 -6.70 -3.92
CA GLN A 130 -10.36 -7.07 -3.17
C GLN A 130 -10.62 -8.58 -3.22
N ARG A 131 -10.49 -9.20 -4.41
CA ARG A 131 -10.69 -10.66 -4.52
C ARG A 131 -9.70 -11.43 -3.66
N VAL A 132 -8.43 -11.06 -3.70
CA VAL A 132 -7.39 -11.71 -2.89
C VAL A 132 -7.62 -11.44 -1.40
N LEU A 133 -8.10 -10.25 -1.01
CA LEU A 133 -8.48 -9.99 0.38
C LEU A 133 -9.56 -10.95 0.88
N ALA A 134 -10.47 -11.41 -0.01
CA ALA A 134 -11.51 -12.36 0.32
C ALA A 134 -11.03 -13.82 0.43
N GLU A 135 -9.78 -14.12 0.06
CA GLU A 135 -9.17 -15.44 0.18
C GLU A 135 -8.58 -15.67 1.58
N GLU A 136 -8.52 -16.94 2.03
CA GLU A 136 -7.74 -17.29 3.21
C GLU A 136 -6.22 -17.20 2.93
N PRO A 137 -5.41 -16.75 3.91
CA PRO A 137 -5.78 -16.37 5.28
C PRO A 137 -6.18 -14.89 5.43
N PHE A 138 -6.23 -14.12 4.34
CA PHE A 138 -6.35 -12.66 4.37
C PHE A 138 -7.72 -12.19 4.85
N CYS A 139 -8.80 -12.85 4.42
CA CYS A 139 -10.15 -12.49 4.85
C CYS A 139 -10.31 -12.56 6.36
N MET A 140 -9.66 -13.53 7.03
CA MET A 140 -9.64 -13.65 8.47
C MET A 140 -8.70 -12.62 9.13
N ALA A 141 -7.50 -12.43 8.56
CA ALA A 141 -6.48 -11.59 9.16
C ALA A 141 -6.83 -10.08 9.12
N PHE A 142 -7.60 -9.66 8.13
CA PHE A 142 -8.03 -8.26 7.93
C PHE A 142 -9.49 -8.00 8.30
N ASP A 143 -10.21 -9.00 8.83
CA ASP A 143 -11.58 -8.79 9.33
C ASP A 143 -11.57 -8.03 10.67
N TYR A 144 -11.71 -6.71 10.55
CA TYR A 144 -11.75 -5.84 11.71
C TYR A 144 -13.03 -6.04 12.55
N HIS A 145 -14.13 -6.56 11.99
CA HIS A 145 -15.35 -6.81 12.77
C HIS A 145 -15.11 -7.97 13.75
N THR A 146 -14.55 -9.08 13.26
CA THR A 146 -14.16 -10.21 14.14
C THR A 146 -13.11 -9.77 15.15
N ALA A 147 -12.10 -9.00 14.73
CA ALA A 147 -11.08 -8.50 15.65
C ALA A 147 -11.70 -7.62 16.75
N LEU A 148 -12.61 -6.69 16.42
CA LEU A 148 -13.28 -5.83 17.40
C LEU A 148 -14.16 -6.62 18.38
N ALA A 149 -14.82 -7.69 17.92
CA ALA A 149 -15.70 -8.52 18.75
C ALA A 149 -14.93 -9.48 19.69
N ASP A 150 -13.65 -9.75 19.42
CA ASP A 150 -12.85 -10.68 20.21
C ASP A 150 -12.43 -10.09 21.58
N PRO A 151 -12.77 -10.74 22.71
CA PRO A 151 -12.44 -10.29 24.06
C PRO A 151 -10.94 -10.30 24.38
N ALA A 152 -10.11 -11.01 23.59
CA ALA A 152 -8.65 -10.95 23.70
C ALA A 152 -8.06 -9.64 23.16
N GLU A 153 -8.89 -8.77 22.58
CA GLU A 153 -8.52 -7.49 21.98
C GLU A 153 -7.36 -7.61 20.97
N PRO A 154 -7.42 -8.53 19.98
CA PRO A 154 -6.35 -8.65 19.00
C PRO A 154 -6.20 -7.35 18.19
N PRO A 155 -5.00 -7.08 17.63
CA PRO A 155 -4.79 -5.92 16.79
C PRO A 155 -5.69 -5.94 15.55
N VAL A 156 -6.22 -4.77 15.19
CA VAL A 156 -6.90 -4.57 13.90
C VAL A 156 -5.84 -4.27 12.85
N MET A 157 -5.87 -4.99 11.72
CA MET A 157 -4.84 -4.86 10.69
C MET A 157 -5.17 -3.75 9.70
N PHE A 158 -4.21 -2.87 9.42
CA PHE A 158 -4.27 -1.92 8.32
C PHE A 158 -3.94 -2.59 6.99
N THR A 159 -4.58 -2.17 5.90
CA THR A 159 -4.20 -2.59 4.54
C THR A 159 -3.00 -1.76 4.03
N GLY A 160 -2.37 -2.19 2.93
CA GLY A 160 -1.22 -1.49 2.34
C GLY A 160 -1.57 -0.68 1.10
N GLU A 161 -0.73 -0.80 0.07
CA GLU A 161 -0.95 -0.23 -1.27
C GLU A 161 -1.94 -1.06 -2.09
N MET A 162 -3.13 -1.24 -1.54
CA MET A 162 -4.24 -1.86 -2.23
C MET A 162 -5.25 -0.78 -2.58
N VAL A 163 -5.84 -0.88 -3.77
CA VAL A 163 -7.00 -0.09 -4.16
C VAL A 163 -8.23 -0.96 -4.19
N TYR A 164 -9.38 -0.37 -3.89
CA TYR A 164 -10.65 -1.09 -3.84
C TYR A 164 -11.73 -0.30 -4.58
N PRO A 165 -12.78 -0.96 -5.12
CA PRO A 165 -13.87 -0.27 -5.80
C PRO A 165 -14.63 0.68 -4.85
N TRP A 166 -14.73 0.31 -3.58
CA TRP A 166 -15.41 1.11 -2.57
C TRP A 166 -14.76 2.48 -2.32
N PHE A 167 -13.55 2.74 -2.83
CA PHE A 167 -12.95 4.08 -2.79
C PHE A 167 -13.86 5.13 -3.44
N ALA A 168 -14.63 4.76 -4.46
CA ALA A 168 -15.63 5.63 -5.08
C ALA A 168 -16.74 6.10 -4.11
N GLU A 169 -17.00 5.34 -3.03
CA GLU A 169 -18.02 5.66 -2.04
C GLU A 169 -17.48 6.60 -0.94
N ASP A 170 -16.21 6.45 -0.57
CA ASP A 170 -15.64 7.12 0.60
C ASP A 170 -14.87 8.40 0.23
N PHE A 171 -14.25 8.46 -0.96
CA PHE A 171 -13.51 9.62 -1.45
C PHE A 171 -14.41 10.55 -2.25
N ALA A 172 -14.27 11.85 -2.03
CA ALA A 172 -15.20 12.86 -2.52
C ALA A 172 -15.27 12.94 -4.05
N THR A 173 -14.13 12.82 -4.72
CA THR A 173 -14.04 13.07 -6.17
C THR A 173 -14.12 11.80 -7.02
N LEU A 174 -14.08 10.61 -6.38
CA LEU A 174 -13.97 9.34 -7.09
C LEU A 174 -15.32 8.75 -7.56
N ASP A 175 -16.46 9.13 -6.94
CA ASP A 175 -17.79 8.61 -7.34
C ASP A 175 -18.09 8.89 -8.83
N GLY A 176 -17.74 10.08 -9.31
CA GLY A 176 -17.92 10.47 -10.71
C GLY A 176 -17.08 9.66 -11.70
N LEU A 177 -16.11 8.88 -11.21
CA LEU A 177 -15.22 8.04 -12.01
C LEU A 177 -15.51 6.53 -11.84
N ARG A 178 -16.50 6.17 -11.01
CA ARG A 178 -16.84 4.76 -10.70
C ARG A 178 -17.10 3.92 -11.94
N GLU A 179 -17.91 4.41 -12.87
CA GLU A 179 -18.22 3.65 -14.10
C GLU A 179 -16.96 3.41 -14.94
N ALA A 180 -16.09 4.43 -15.07
CA ALA A 180 -14.83 4.29 -15.77
C ALA A 180 -13.89 3.28 -15.07
N ALA A 181 -13.86 3.30 -13.74
CA ALA A 181 -13.08 2.35 -12.94
C ALA A 181 -13.54 0.90 -13.18
N GLU A 182 -14.86 0.65 -13.18
CA GLU A 182 -15.42 -0.68 -13.45
C GLU A 182 -15.12 -1.15 -14.88
N LEU A 183 -15.22 -0.27 -15.88
CA LEU A 183 -14.85 -0.61 -17.26
C LEU A 183 -13.37 -1.00 -17.38
N LEU A 184 -12.47 -0.27 -16.71
CA LEU A 184 -11.04 -0.57 -16.69
C LEU A 184 -10.75 -1.88 -15.96
N ALA A 185 -11.39 -2.12 -14.82
CA ALA A 185 -11.24 -3.36 -14.05
C ALA A 185 -11.77 -4.58 -14.80
N ALA A 186 -12.82 -4.42 -15.62
CA ALA A 186 -13.42 -5.50 -16.42
C ALA A 186 -12.73 -5.73 -17.77
N LYS A 187 -11.98 -4.75 -18.29
CA LYS A 187 -11.26 -4.84 -19.57
C LYS A 187 -10.34 -6.06 -19.59
N ASP A 188 -10.51 -6.96 -20.57
CA ASP A 188 -9.77 -8.23 -20.66
C ASP A 188 -8.84 -8.32 -21.88
N ASP A 189 -9.00 -7.42 -22.86
CA ASP A 189 -8.21 -7.30 -24.08
C ASP A 189 -6.99 -6.37 -23.91
N TRP A 190 -6.24 -6.52 -22.82
CA TRP A 190 -5.01 -5.75 -22.58
C TRP A 190 -3.89 -6.22 -23.50
N PRO A 191 -3.20 -5.31 -24.22
CA PRO A 191 -2.02 -5.65 -25.00
C PRO A 191 -0.86 -6.03 -24.07
N ALA A 192 0.17 -6.68 -24.63
CA ALA A 192 1.40 -6.92 -23.89
C ALA A 192 2.03 -5.57 -23.50
N LEU A 193 2.26 -5.36 -22.21
CA LEU A 193 2.88 -4.13 -21.70
C LEU A 193 4.38 -4.08 -22.03
N TYR A 194 5.03 -5.23 -22.10
CA TYR A 194 6.45 -5.37 -22.37
C TYR A 194 6.70 -6.37 -23.50
N ASP A 195 7.70 -6.07 -24.34
CA ASP A 195 8.30 -7.04 -25.26
C ASP A 195 9.38 -7.84 -24.51
N ILE A 196 9.03 -9.06 -24.12
CA ILE A 196 9.89 -9.93 -23.31
C ILE A 196 11.16 -10.35 -24.05
N GLU A 197 11.11 -10.56 -25.37
CA GLU A 197 12.31 -10.94 -26.14
C GLU A 197 13.27 -9.76 -26.23
N SER A 198 12.74 -8.54 -26.46
CA SER A 198 13.54 -7.31 -26.40
C SER A 198 14.18 -7.09 -25.02
N LEU A 199 13.51 -7.46 -23.93
CA LEU A 199 14.08 -7.38 -22.58
C LEU A 199 15.22 -8.40 -22.40
N ARG A 200 15.07 -9.64 -22.85
CA ARG A 200 16.13 -10.66 -22.76
C ARG A 200 17.38 -10.28 -23.55
N ASP A 201 17.19 -9.71 -24.73
CA ASP A 201 18.27 -9.34 -25.65
C ASP A 201 18.75 -7.89 -25.48
N THR A 202 18.37 -7.24 -24.38
CA THR A 202 18.78 -5.86 -24.11
C THR A 202 20.31 -5.71 -24.12
N SER A 203 20.82 -4.65 -24.73
CA SER A 203 22.24 -4.29 -24.70
C SER A 203 22.55 -3.20 -23.66
N VAL A 204 21.52 -2.68 -22.99
CA VAL A 204 21.63 -1.61 -22.01
C VAL A 204 22.01 -2.19 -20.66
N THR A 205 23.03 -1.61 -20.02
CA THR A 205 23.36 -1.94 -18.63
C THR A 205 22.31 -1.34 -17.68
N VAL A 206 21.73 -2.19 -16.85
CA VAL A 206 20.73 -1.86 -15.83
C VAL A 206 21.34 -2.04 -14.45
N ALA A 207 21.18 -1.03 -13.61
CA ALA A 207 21.43 -1.12 -12.18
C ALA A 207 20.13 -0.80 -11.45
N ALA A 208 19.68 -1.68 -10.55
CA ALA A 208 18.44 -1.53 -9.83
C ALA A 208 18.65 -1.64 -8.32
N ALA A 209 17.95 -0.81 -7.56
CA ALA A 209 17.86 -0.93 -6.10
C ALA A 209 16.63 -1.79 -5.79
N VAL A 210 16.79 -2.78 -4.91
CA VAL A 210 15.68 -3.63 -4.46
C VAL A 210 15.72 -3.66 -2.94
N TYR A 211 14.62 -3.28 -2.30
CA TYR A 211 14.55 -3.25 -0.85
C TYR A 211 14.06 -4.61 -0.32
N TYR A 212 14.82 -5.21 0.58
CA TYR A 212 14.68 -6.61 0.99
C TYR A 212 13.29 -6.96 1.55
N GLU A 213 12.67 -5.99 2.25
CA GLU A 213 11.33 -6.13 2.83
C GLU A 213 10.42 -4.97 2.42
N ASP A 214 10.55 -4.53 1.17
CA ASP A 214 9.59 -3.60 0.58
C ASP A 214 8.17 -4.15 0.74
N MET A 215 7.26 -3.31 1.25
CA MET A 215 5.89 -3.71 1.50
C MET A 215 5.05 -3.81 0.21
N TYR A 216 5.50 -3.12 -0.84
CA TYR A 216 4.78 -2.86 -2.08
C TYR A 216 5.33 -3.68 -3.25
N VAL A 217 6.65 -3.85 -3.30
CA VAL A 217 7.34 -4.53 -4.41
C VAL A 217 8.06 -5.78 -3.90
N GLU A 218 7.52 -6.96 -4.19
CA GLU A 218 8.09 -8.21 -3.71
C GLU A 218 9.49 -8.47 -4.31
N LEU A 219 10.43 -8.82 -3.43
CA LEU A 219 11.83 -9.09 -3.78
C LEU A 219 11.95 -10.18 -4.86
N THR A 220 11.21 -11.27 -4.71
CA THR A 220 11.28 -12.41 -5.64
C THR A 220 10.89 -12.02 -7.06
N PHE A 221 9.82 -11.24 -7.25
CA PHE A 221 9.45 -10.77 -8.60
C PHE A 221 10.49 -9.81 -9.18
N SER A 222 11.13 -9.00 -8.34
CA SER A 222 12.24 -8.13 -8.78
C SER A 222 13.46 -8.95 -9.24
N GLN A 223 13.75 -10.06 -8.54
CA GLN A 223 14.82 -10.99 -8.90
C GLN A 223 14.50 -11.73 -10.21
N GLU A 224 13.27 -12.19 -10.40
CA GLU A 224 12.85 -12.83 -11.66
C GLU A 224 13.04 -11.90 -12.88
N VAL A 225 12.74 -10.61 -12.73
CA VAL A 225 12.98 -9.61 -13.79
C VAL A 225 14.49 -9.39 -14.00
N ALA A 226 15.29 -9.37 -12.93
CA ALA A 226 16.75 -9.26 -13.06
C ALA A 226 17.34 -10.49 -13.79
N ASP A 227 16.87 -11.69 -13.47
CA ASP A 227 17.26 -12.93 -14.13
C ASP A 227 16.88 -12.95 -15.61
N LEU A 228 15.69 -12.43 -15.95
CA LEU A 228 15.23 -12.25 -17.34
C LEU A 228 16.19 -11.37 -18.15
N LEU A 229 16.68 -10.28 -17.55
CA LEU A 229 17.65 -9.36 -18.16
C LEU A 229 19.09 -9.91 -18.16
N GLY A 230 19.32 -10.99 -17.40
CA GLY A 230 20.60 -11.69 -17.28
C GLY A 230 21.75 -10.78 -16.86
N LYS A 231 22.93 -10.99 -17.46
CA LYS A 231 24.18 -10.28 -17.12
C LYS A 231 24.12 -8.75 -17.26
N ASN A 232 23.11 -8.23 -17.96
CA ASN A 232 22.96 -6.80 -18.19
C ASN A 232 22.25 -6.10 -17.03
N CYS A 233 21.61 -6.84 -16.11
CA CYS A 233 21.02 -6.28 -14.91
C CYS A 233 21.83 -6.65 -13.66
N LYS A 234 22.14 -5.65 -12.84
CA LYS A 234 22.70 -5.83 -11.51
C LYS A 234 21.74 -5.25 -10.48
N ILE A 235 21.39 -6.04 -9.49
CA ILE A 235 20.56 -5.61 -8.37
C ILE A 235 21.41 -5.33 -7.13
N TRP A 236 21.09 -4.24 -6.44
CA TRP A 236 21.56 -3.95 -5.10
C TRP A 236 20.41 -4.23 -4.13
N VAL A 237 20.45 -5.42 -3.52
CA VAL A 237 19.47 -5.82 -2.50
C VAL A 237 19.92 -5.26 -1.14
N THR A 238 19.06 -4.49 -0.49
CA THR A 238 19.38 -3.85 0.79
C THR A 238 18.20 -3.80 1.75
N ASN A 239 18.46 -3.91 3.04
CA ASN A 239 17.48 -3.67 4.11
C ASN A 239 17.74 -2.34 4.85
N ALA A 240 18.70 -1.53 4.38
CA ALA A 240 19.02 -0.23 4.98
C ALA A 240 17.96 0.85 4.70
N LEU A 241 17.13 0.62 3.67
CA LEU A 241 16.10 1.53 3.21
C LEU A 241 14.78 0.77 3.05
N GLN A 242 13.68 1.51 3.08
CA GLN A 242 12.35 1.02 2.72
C GLN A 242 11.98 1.53 1.32
N HIS A 243 10.74 1.33 0.90
CA HIS A 243 10.25 1.79 -0.41
C HIS A 243 10.52 3.27 -0.69
N SER A 244 10.50 4.11 0.35
CA SER A 244 10.82 5.53 0.27
C SER A 244 12.32 5.82 0.11
N GLY A 245 13.17 4.84 -0.17
CA GLY A 245 14.63 4.99 -0.13
C GLY A 245 15.18 6.13 -1.01
N VAL A 246 14.56 6.43 -2.16
CA VAL A 246 14.95 7.59 -2.99
C VAL A 246 14.59 8.92 -2.30
N ARG A 247 13.47 8.98 -1.59
CA ARG A 247 13.06 10.17 -0.82
C ARG A 247 13.92 10.34 0.43
N ASP A 248 14.29 9.24 1.07
CA ASP A 248 14.99 9.23 2.36
C ASP A 248 16.51 9.43 2.19
N ASP A 249 17.13 8.83 1.16
CA ASP A 249 18.58 8.90 0.89
C ASP A 249 18.90 8.85 -0.62
N GLY A 250 18.19 9.66 -1.41
CA GLY A 250 18.27 9.62 -2.87
C GLY A 250 19.65 9.89 -3.45
N ALA A 251 20.47 10.72 -2.80
CA ALA A 251 21.83 11.00 -3.26
C ALA A 251 22.71 9.73 -3.22
N ASN A 252 22.63 8.97 -2.13
CA ASN A 252 23.37 7.73 -1.98
C ASN A 252 22.82 6.61 -2.89
N VAL A 253 21.49 6.48 -2.98
CA VAL A 253 20.84 5.51 -3.88
C VAL A 253 21.27 5.77 -5.32
N LEU A 254 21.13 7.00 -5.81
CA LEU A 254 21.50 7.35 -7.18
C LEU A 254 22.99 7.16 -7.44
N SER A 255 23.85 7.64 -6.54
CA SER A 255 25.31 7.47 -6.65
C SER A 255 25.70 6.00 -6.75
N THR A 256 25.10 5.15 -5.91
CA THR A 256 25.34 3.70 -5.91
C THR A 256 24.93 3.07 -7.24
N LEU A 257 23.72 3.35 -7.72
CA LEU A 257 23.23 2.81 -8.99
C LEU A 257 24.06 3.29 -10.20
N MET A 258 24.48 4.56 -10.22
CA MET A 258 25.34 5.08 -11.29
C MET A 258 26.72 4.42 -11.28
N ARG A 259 27.31 4.19 -10.11
CA ARG A 259 28.59 3.47 -9.99
C ARG A 259 28.47 2.01 -10.41
N MET A 260 27.36 1.35 -10.07
CA MET A 260 27.08 -0.02 -10.55
C MET A 260 26.98 -0.07 -12.07
N ALA A 261 26.23 0.86 -12.67
CA ALA A 261 26.06 0.93 -14.12
C ALA A 261 27.38 1.20 -14.87
N LYS A 262 28.32 1.94 -14.26
CA LYS A 262 29.66 2.18 -14.80
C LYS A 262 30.67 1.05 -14.53
N GLY A 263 30.31 0.05 -13.72
CA GLY A 263 31.24 -0.98 -13.27
C GLY A 263 32.26 -0.52 -12.22
N GLU A 264 32.00 0.61 -11.56
CA GLU A 264 32.86 1.22 -10.51
C GLU A 264 32.50 0.73 -9.09
N ALA A 265 31.48 -0.12 -8.98
CA ALA A 265 31.05 -0.77 -7.75
C ALA A 265 30.91 -2.28 -7.96
N ASN A 266 31.60 -3.06 -7.14
CA ASN A 266 31.41 -4.49 -7.03
C ASN A 266 30.38 -4.79 -5.93
N ILE A 267 29.11 -4.71 -6.30
CA ILE A 267 28.01 -5.19 -5.47
C ILE A 267 27.69 -6.62 -5.95
N PRO A 268 27.76 -7.64 -5.07
CA PRO A 268 27.31 -8.98 -5.41
C PRO A 268 25.82 -8.91 -5.76
N SER A 269 25.48 -9.33 -6.97
CA SER A 269 24.11 -9.55 -7.44
C SER A 269 23.72 -11.00 -7.23
#